data_AF-A0A3C1GCR3-F1
#
_entry.id   AF-A0A3C1GCR3-F1
#
_cell.length_a   1.000
_cell.length_b   1.000
_cell.length_c   1.000
_cell.angle_alpha   90.00
_cell.angle_beta   90.00
_cell.angle_gamma   90.00
#
_symmetry.space_group_name_H-M   'P 1'
#
loop_
_entity.id
_entity.type
_entity.pdbx_description
1 polymer ?
#
loop_
_entity_poly.entity_id
_entity_poly.type
_entity_poly.pdbx_seq_one_letter_code
_entity_poly.pdbx_strand_id
1 'polypeptide(L)' 'MLCPISPRLLDLPTASAYLGVSPWTVRDLEAAGVLPRVRVPLPGGGELRKLLFDKDDLDRAIGAWKDAAP' A
#
# COMPACT_ATOMS: atom_id res chain seq x y z
N MET A 1 -19.32 23.13 -4.40
CA MET A 1 -19.00 21.75 -3.97
C MET A 1 -17.49 21.63 -3.87
N LEU A 2 -16.96 21.27 -2.69
CA LEU A 2 -15.55 20.90 -2.57
C LEU A 2 -15.46 19.42 -2.94
N CYS A 3 -14.70 19.08 -3.99
CA CYS A 3 -14.34 17.67 -4.21
C CYS A 3 -13.34 17.29 -3.10
N PRO A 4 -13.68 16.32 -2.23
CA PRO A 4 -12.73 15.88 -1.22
C PRO A 4 -11.50 15.31 -1.93
N ILE A 5 -10.31 15.72 -1.49
CA ILE A 5 -9.06 15.12 -1.96
C ILE A 5 -9.02 13.70 -1.40
N SER A 6 -9.09 12.70 -2.28
CA SER A 6 -8.83 11.31 -1.91
C SER A 6 -7.31 11.07 -1.92
N PRO A 7 -6.67 10.83 -0.76
CA PRO A 7 -5.23 10.61 -0.71
C PRO A 7 -4.85 9.36 -1.49
N ARG A 8 -3.81 9.46 -2.34
CA ARG A 8 -3.29 8.32 -3.11
C ARG A 8 -2.45 7.37 -2.26
N LEU A 9 -1.74 7.92 -1.27
CA LEU A 9 -0.92 7.14 -0.34
C LEU A 9 -1.76 6.68 0.85
N LEU A 10 -1.89 5.38 0.99
CA LEU A 10 -2.62 4.72 2.06
C LEU A 10 -1.65 4.27 3.14
N ASP A 11 -1.98 4.51 4.40
CA ASP A 11 -1.26 3.90 5.50
C ASP A 11 -1.74 2.48 5.78
N LEU A 12 -1.05 1.76 6.68
CA LEU A 12 -1.33 0.35 6.92
C LEU A 12 -2.80 0.06 7.27
N PRO A 13 -3.48 0.77 8.18
CA PRO A 13 -4.91 0.53 8.44
C PRO A 13 -5.76 0.76 7.19
N THR A 14 -5.50 1.84 6.44
CA THR A 14 -6.29 2.16 5.25
C THR A 14 -6.05 1.15 4.13
N ALA A 15 -4.82 0.71 3.92
CA ALA A 15 -4.48 -0.35 2.96
C ALA A 15 -5.12 -1.70 3.34
N SER A 16 -5.13 -2.03 4.64
CA SER A 16 -5.81 -3.25 5.12
C SER A 16 -7.32 -3.20 4.89
N ALA A 17 -7.95 -2.04 5.12
CA ALA A 17 -9.36 -1.84 4.83
C ALA A 17 -9.65 -1.90 3.32
N TYR A 18 -8.75 -1.32 2.50
CA TYR A 18 -8.85 -1.34 1.03
C TYR A 18 -8.83 -2.77 0.47
N LEU A 19 -7.93 -3.61 0.98
CA LEU A 19 -7.77 -5.00 0.55
C LEU A 19 -8.74 -5.96 1.24
N GLY A 20 -9.47 -5.52 2.27
CA GLY A 20 -10.38 -6.37 3.04
C GLY A 20 -9.68 -7.46 3.87
N VAL A 21 -8.43 -7.22 4.29
CA VAL A 21 -7.61 -8.16 5.07
C VAL A 21 -7.12 -7.55 6.38
N SER A 22 -6.51 -8.35 7.25
CA SER A 22 -5.96 -7.82 8.51
C SER A 22 -4.71 -6.96 8.26
N PRO A 23 -4.40 -5.97 9.13
CA PRO A 23 -3.15 -5.21 9.07
C PRO A 23 -1.89 -6.08 9.14
N TRP A 24 -1.96 -7.23 9.83
CA TRP A 24 -0.85 -8.19 9.89
C TRP A 24 -0.60 -8.83 8.52
N THR A 25 -1.66 -9.21 7.82
CA THR A 25 -1.56 -9.76 6.46
C THR A 25 -0.88 -8.78 5.50
N VAL A 26 -1.22 -7.49 5.56
CA VAL A 26 -0.56 -6.47 4.72
C VAL A 26 0.93 -6.33 5.06
N ARG A 27 1.29 -6.41 6.35
CA ARG A 27 2.70 -6.42 6.78
C ARG A 27 3.46 -7.62 6.24
N ASP A 28 2.89 -8.81 6.33
CA ASP A 28 3.54 -10.03 5.85
C ASP A 28 3.74 -9.99 4.33
N LEU A 29 2.76 -9.48 3.59
CA LEU A 29 2.86 -9.29 2.14
C LEU A 29 3.91 -8.23 1.75
N GLU A 30 4.04 -7.14 2.50
CA GLU A 30 5.11 -6.15 2.29
C GLU A 30 6.49 -6.74 2.61
N ALA A 31 6.62 -7.44 3.73
CA ALA A 31 7.86 -8.09 4.14
C ALA A 31 8.30 -9.18 3.15
N ALA A 32 7.35 -9.88 2.54
CA ALA A 32 7.59 -10.87 1.48
C ALA A 32 7.87 -10.23 0.10
N GLY A 33 7.76 -8.90 -0.03
CA GLY A 33 7.95 -8.17 -1.29
C GLY A 33 6.80 -8.31 -2.29
N VAL A 34 5.66 -8.85 -1.85
CA VAL A 34 4.44 -9.00 -2.68
C VAL A 34 3.73 -7.67 -2.85
N LEU A 35 3.67 -6.85 -1.80
CA LEU A 35 3.12 -5.50 -1.86
C LEU A 35 4.24 -4.45 -1.80
N PRO A 36 4.39 -3.58 -2.81
CA PRO A 36 5.42 -2.55 -2.79
C PRO A 36 5.05 -1.43 -1.82
N ARG A 37 5.98 -1.07 -0.92
CA ARG A 37 5.85 0.14 -0.09
C ARG A 37 6.45 1.37 -0.77
N VAL A 38 5.83 2.52 -0.54
CA VAL A 38 6.36 3.83 -0.92
C VAL A 38 7.38 4.28 0.11
N ARG A 39 8.62 4.49 -0.33
CA ARG A 39 9.73 4.92 0.51
C ARG A 39 9.92 6.42 0.39
N VAL A 40 9.52 7.16 1.43
CA VAL A 40 9.61 8.63 1.45
C VAL A 40 10.96 9.04 2.05
N PRO A 41 11.85 9.71 1.29
CA PRO A 41 13.12 10.16 1.81
C PRO A 41 12.92 11.31 2.80
N LEU A 42 13.78 11.36 3.83
CA LEU A 42 13.87 12.45 4.79
C LEU A 42 15.19 13.20 4.61
N PRO A 43 15.26 14.48 5.02
CA PRO A 43 16.53 15.21 5.09
C PRO A 43 17.59 14.42 5.87
N GLY A 44 18.84 14.47 5.41
CA GLY A 44 19.94 13.73 6.04
C GLY A 44 20.02 12.24 5.66
N GLY A 45 19.32 11.80 4.61
CA GLY A 45 19.43 10.44 4.07
C GLY A 45 18.61 9.38 4.80
N GLY A 46 17.75 9.80 5.74
CA GLY A 46 16.81 8.90 6.40
C GLY A 46 15.62 8.54 5.52
N GLU A 47 14.83 7.57 5.99
CA GLU A 47 13.56 7.18 5.37
C GLU A 47 12.43 7.28 6.39
N LEU A 48 11.25 7.72 5.95
CA LEU A 48 10.06 7.74 6.79
C LEU A 48 9.70 6.33 7.25
N ARG A 49 9.62 6.13 8.58
CA ARG A 49 9.29 4.83 9.18
C ARG A 49 7.83 4.39 8.98
N LYS A 50 6.96 5.29 8.50
CA LYS A 50 5.54 5.00 8.28
C LYS A 50 5.40 4.15 7.01
N LEU A 51 4.72 3.02 7.12
CA LEU A 51 4.32 2.22 5.96
C LEU A 51 3.27 2.99 5.17
N LEU A 52 3.59 3.26 3.91
CA LEU A 52 2.72 3.91 2.95
C LEU A 52 2.66 3.05 1.69
N PHE A 53 1.47 2.94 1.10
CA PHE A 53 1.19 2.13 -0.08
C PHE A 53 0.51 3.01 -1.11
N ASP A 54 0.91 2.91 -2.37
CA ASP A 54 0.25 3.59 -3.47
C ASP A 54 -1.01 2.83 -3.86
N LYS A 55 -2.17 3.49 -3.90
CA LYS A 55 -3.43 2.86 -4.29
C LYS A 55 -3.33 2.17 -5.66
N ASP A 56 -2.66 2.78 -6.65
CA ASP A 56 -2.59 2.18 -7.99
C ASP A 56 -1.70 0.93 -8.00
N ASP A 57 -0.69 0.86 -7.13
CA ASP A 57 0.11 -0.35 -6.99
C ASP A 57 -0.69 -1.48 -6.34
N LEU A 58 -1.55 -1.16 -5.37
CA LEU A 58 -2.51 -2.12 -4.83
C LEU A 58 -3.48 -2.62 -5.90
N ASP A 59 -4.00 -1.72 -6.75
CA ASP A 59 -4.88 -2.09 -7.87
C ASP A 59 -4.18 -3.00 -8.89
N ARG A 60 -2.92 -2.71 -9.21
CA ARG A 60 -2.08 -3.57 -10.06
C ARG A 60 -1.86 -4.95 -9.45
N ALA A 61 -1.59 -5.02 -8.15
CA ALA A 61 -1.43 -6.28 -7.44
C ALA A 61 -2.72 -7.13 -7.51
N ILE A 62 -3.87 -6.50 -7.27
CA ILE A 62 -5.18 -7.17 -7.40
C ILE A 62 -5.39 -7.70 -8.82
N GLY A 63 -5.04 -6.93 -9.85
CA GLY A 63 -5.10 -7.37 -11.25
C GLY A 63 -4.23 -8.60 -11.48
N ALA A 64 -2.95 -8.52 -11.11
CA ALA A 64 -1.99 -9.62 -11.27
C ALA A 64 -2.42 -10.91 -10.55
N TRP A 65 -3.03 -10.80 -9.36
CA TRP A 65 -3.52 -11.97 -8.62
C TRP A 65 -4.70 -12.66 -9.29
N LYS A 66 -5.54 -11.91 -10.01
CA LYS A 66 -6.64 -12.48 -10.81
C LYS A 66 -6.11 -13.26 -12.00
N ASP A 67 -5.09 -12.73 -12.66
CA ASP A 67 -4.49 -13.36 -13.85
C ASP A 67 -3.58 -14.55 -13.50
N ALA A 68 -3.05 -14.57 -12.28
CA ALA A 68 -2.26 -15.67 -11.74
C ALA A 68 -3.12 -16.81 -11.14
N ALA A 69 -4.43 -16.61 -10.97
CA ALA A 69 -5.34 -17.65 -10.55
C ALA A 69 -5.62 -18.60 -11.74
N PRO A 70 -5.53 -19.94 -11.55
CA PRO A 70 -5.78 -20.90 -12.61
C PRO A 70 -7.23 -20.89 -13.14
#